data_AF-A0A6L5FC91-F1
#
_entry.id   AF-A0A6L5FC91-F1
#
_cell.length_a   1.000
_cell.length_b   1.000
_cell.length_c   1.000
_cell.angle_alpha   90.00
_cell.angle_beta   90.00
_cell.angle_gamma   90.00
#
_symmetry.space_group_name_H-M   'P 1'
#
loop_
_entity.id
_entity.type
_entity.pdbx_description
1 polymer ?
#
loop_
_entity_poly.entity_id
_entity_poly.type
_entity_poly.pdbx_seq_one_letter_code
_entity_poly.pdbx_strand_id
1 'polypeptide(L)'
;MCLVDKDTGDDSESIYTPSGIKIEVVYDEPPDTDLIGEPGVYPFTRGPYPTMYRGKQWTMRQYAGFGTAEETNQRFHSLLQAGQ
;
A
#
# COMPACT_ATOMS: atom_id res chain seq x y z
N MET A 1 -37.96 26.04 1.98
CA MET A 1 -36.93 26.83 2.66
C MET A 1 -36.76 26.23 4.05
N CYS A 2 -36.04 25.12 4.15
CA CYS A 2 -35.64 24.55 5.44
C CYS A 2 -34.19 24.98 5.64
N LEU A 3 -33.99 25.80 6.66
CA LEU A 3 -32.69 26.20 7.15
C LEU A 3 -32.01 24.93 7.68
N VAL A 4 -30.82 24.62 7.18
CA VAL A 4 -29.98 23.58 7.77
C VAL A 4 -29.13 24.29 8.80
N ASP A 5 -29.45 24.04 10.06
CA ASP A 5 -28.75 24.56 11.22
C ASP A 5 -27.28 24.15 11.19
N LYS A 6 -26.42 25.15 11.45
CA LYS A 6 -24.98 24.99 11.69
C LYS A 6 -24.82 24.45 13.11
N ASP A 7 -25.04 23.15 13.28
CA ASP A 7 -24.68 22.47 14.53
C ASP A 7 -23.17 22.19 14.49
N THR A 8 -22.43 22.95 15.29
CA THR A 8 -21.93 22.53 16.61
C THR A 8 -20.48 22.08 16.47
N GLY A 9 -19.59 22.78 17.18
CA GLY A 9 -18.15 22.59 17.10
C GLY A 9 -17.76 21.13 17.36
N ASP A 10 -17.03 20.56 16.42
CA ASP A 10 -16.28 19.33 16.64
C ASP A 10 -14.82 19.76 16.70
N ASP A 11 -14.23 19.65 17.89
CA ASP A 11 -12.78 19.71 18.09
C ASP A 11 -12.18 18.50 17.37
N SER A 12 -12.08 18.59 16.03
CA SER A 12 -11.54 17.52 15.21
C SER A 12 -10.05 17.40 15.52
N GLU A 13 -9.72 16.54 16.47
CA GLU A 13 -8.37 16.20 16.88
C GLU A 13 -7.58 15.88 15.61
N SER A 14 -6.62 16.74 15.27
CA SER A 14 -5.85 16.59 14.05
C SER A 14 -5.04 15.30 14.16
N ILE A 15 -5.38 14.31 13.33
CA ILE A 15 -4.70 13.02 13.34
C ILE A 15 -3.36 13.20 12.62
N TYR A 16 -2.27 12.90 13.31
CA TYR A 16 -0.93 12.92 12.73
C TYR A 16 -0.42 11.49 12.54
N THR A 17 0.25 11.24 11.41
CA THR A 17 1.05 10.03 11.25
C THR A 17 2.27 10.05 12.18
N PRO A 18 2.90 8.90 12.47
CA PRO A 18 4.19 8.87 13.18
C PRO A 18 5.29 9.71 12.51
N SER A 19 5.14 10.01 11.21
CA SER A 19 6.03 10.87 10.44
C SER A 19 5.68 12.36 10.53
N GLY A 20 4.68 12.75 11.34
CA GLY A 20 4.28 14.14 11.56
C GLY A 20 3.41 14.74 10.45
N ILE A 21 2.97 13.94 9.48
CA ILE A 21 2.06 14.41 8.41
C ILE A 21 0.65 14.49 8.99
N LYS A 22 0.02 15.67 8.87
CA LYS A 22 -1.38 15.91 9.24
C LYS A 22 -2.31 15.21 8.25
N ILE A 23 -3.28 14.46 8.77
CA ILE A 23 -4.35 13.83 8.01
C ILE A 23 -5.61 14.68 8.19
N GLU A 24 -6.18 15.15 7.09
CA GLU A 24 -7.47 15.85 7.11
C GLU A 24 -8.61 14.82 7.20
N VAL A 25 -9.73 15.20 7.83
CA VAL A 25 -10.87 14.29 8.04
C VAL A 25 -11.55 13.93 6.72
N VAL A 26 -11.52 14.85 5.74
CA VAL A 26 -12.14 14.67 4.43
C VAL A 26 -11.18 15.16 3.35
N TYR A 27 -11.02 14.37 2.30
CA TYR A 27 -10.31 14.73 1.07
C TYR A 27 -11.33 14.76 -0.07
N ASP A 28 -11.70 15.95 -0.53
CA ASP A 28 -12.73 16.21 -1.54
C ASP A 28 -12.16 16.52 -2.92
N GLU A 29 -10.96 17.09 -2.99
CA GLU A 29 -10.28 17.38 -4.25
C GLU A 29 -9.63 16.11 -4.84
N PRO A 30 -10.00 15.71 -6.08
CA PRO A 30 -9.30 14.63 -6.75
C PRO A 30 -7.87 15.04 -7.07
N PRO A 31 -6.90 14.12 -6.97
CA PRO A 31 -5.52 14.46 -7.22
C PRO A 31 -5.27 14.72 -8.72
N ASP A 32 -4.31 15.59 -9.01
CA ASP A 32 -3.91 15.93 -10.38
C ASP A 32 -3.34 14.70 -11.11
N THR A 33 -4.07 14.24 -12.13
CA THR A 33 -3.71 13.06 -12.91
C THR A 33 -2.46 13.26 -13.77
N ASP A 34 -2.17 14.48 -14.18
CA ASP A 34 -1.02 14.79 -15.04
C ASP A 34 0.29 14.72 -14.26
N LEU A 35 0.25 15.06 -12.97
CA LEU A 35 1.38 14.91 -12.04
C LEU A 35 1.63 13.44 -11.63
N ILE A 36 0.57 12.63 -11.60
CA ILE A 36 0.66 11.22 -11.20
C ILE A 36 1.18 10.33 -12.34
N GLY A 37 0.74 10.61 -13.58
CA GLY A 37 1.10 9.85 -14.76
C GLY A 37 0.51 8.43 -14.83
N GLU A 38 0.95 7.67 -15.83
CA GLU A 38 0.48 6.29 -16.12
C GLU A 38 1.45 5.22 -15.55
N PRO A 39 0.97 4.01 -15.22
CA PRO A 39 1.84 2.92 -14.78
C PRO A 39 2.85 2.52 -15.88
N GLY A 40 4.10 2.32 -15.50
CA GLY A 40 5.19 2.00 -16.45
C GLY A 40 5.75 3.20 -17.22
N VAL A 41 5.32 4.42 -16.91
CA VAL A 41 5.87 5.66 -17.46
C VAL A 41 6.48 6.49 -16.33
N TYR A 42 7.58 7.20 -16.61
CA TYR A 42 8.17 8.15 -15.65
C TYR A 42 7.13 9.20 -15.26
N PRO A 43 6.92 9.53 -13.97
CA PRO A 43 7.78 9.27 -12.79
C PRO A 43 7.53 7.96 -12.02
N PHE A 44 6.78 7.01 -12.59
CA PHE A 44 6.48 5.69 -12.02
C PHE A 44 5.69 5.71 -10.69
N THR A 45 4.98 6.81 -10.39
CA THR A 45 4.16 6.96 -9.18
C THR A 45 3.12 5.84 -9.02
N ARG A 46 2.55 5.37 -10.14
CA ARG A 46 1.55 4.28 -10.16
C ARG A 46 2.15 2.88 -10.29
N GLY A 47 3.46 2.77 -10.36
CA GLY A 47 4.21 1.53 -10.47
C GLY A 47 5.09 1.45 -11.72
N PRO A 48 6.12 0.59 -11.68
CA PRO A 48 7.14 0.50 -12.74
C PRO A 48 6.71 -0.30 -13.97
N TYR A 49 5.66 -1.11 -13.90
CA TYR A 49 5.21 -1.96 -15.00
C TYR A 49 3.81 -1.54 -15.47
N PRO A 50 3.52 -1.48 -16.78
CA PRO A 50 2.20 -1.09 -17.28
C PRO A 50 1.05 -1.98 -16.79
N THR A 51 1.29 -3.29 -16.68
CA THR A 51 0.26 -4.26 -16.28
C THR A 51 0.26 -4.60 -14.78
N MET A 52 1.30 -4.21 -14.04
CA MET A 52 1.52 -4.55 -12.62
C MET A 52 1.07 -5.99 -12.28
N TYR A 53 0.30 -6.15 -11.21
CA TYR A 53 -0.18 -7.42 -10.69
C TYR A 53 -1.30 -8.07 -11.51
N ARG A 54 -1.84 -7.38 -12.52
CA ARG A 54 -2.74 -8.01 -13.51
C ARG A 54 -1.97 -8.94 -14.45
N GLY A 55 -0.70 -8.64 -14.72
CA GLY A 55 0.18 -9.48 -15.54
C GLY A 55 0.91 -10.55 -14.72
N LYS A 56 1.57 -10.13 -13.63
CA LYS A 56 2.31 -11.02 -12.74
C LYS A 56 2.15 -10.56 -11.30
N GLN A 57 1.70 -11.45 -10.42
CA GLN A 57 1.60 -11.18 -8.99
C GLN A 57 2.98 -10.91 -8.38
N TRP A 58 3.02 -10.20 -7.25
CA TRP A 58 4.28 -10.03 -6.51
C TRP A 58 4.82 -11.39 -6.07
N THR A 59 6.14 -11.54 -6.07
CA THR A 59 6.76 -12.77 -5.58
C THR A 59 6.54 -12.88 -4.08
N MET A 60 5.84 -13.92 -3.63
CA MET A 60 5.69 -14.22 -2.20
C MET A 60 6.99 -14.78 -1.64
N ARG A 61 7.83 -13.91 -1.07
CA ARG A 61 9.11 -14.31 -0.47
C ARG A 61 8.94 -14.48 1.03
N GLN A 62 8.59 -15.68 1.47
CA GLN A 62 8.69 -16.02 2.89
C GLN A 62 10.17 -16.15 3.25
N TYR A 63 10.61 -15.39 4.25
CA TYR A 63 11.92 -15.60 4.84
C TYR A 63 11.88 -16.89 5.65
N ALA A 64 12.59 -17.91 5.18
CA ALA A 64 12.81 -19.14 5.92
C ALA A 64 14.32 -19.30 6.17
N GLY A 65 14.68 -19.52 7.43
CA GLY A 65 16.04 -19.82 7.86
C GLY A 65 15.95 -20.38 9.26
N PHE A 66 16.44 -21.60 9.45
CA PHE A 66 16.41 -22.28 10.74
C PHE A 66 17.74 -22.97 10.98
N GLY A 67 18.38 -22.63 12.09
CA GLY A 67 19.53 -23.34 12.64
C GLY A 67 20.62 -23.62 11.60
N THR A 68 20.73 -24.90 11.22
CA THR A 68 21.76 -25.40 10.30
C THR A 68 21.34 -25.31 8.83
N ALA A 69 22.33 -25.33 7.93
CA ALA A 69 22.09 -25.31 6.49
C ALA A 69 21.26 -26.51 5.99
N GLU A 70 21.41 -27.67 6.63
CA GLU A 70 20.70 -28.91 6.27
C GLU A 70 19.21 -28.83 6.62
N GLU A 71 18.87 -28.38 7.83
CA GLU A 71 17.48 -28.19 8.27
C GLU A 71 16.77 -27.12 7.44
N THR A 72 17.48 -26.05 7.09
CA THR A 72 16.97 -25.00 6.22
C THR A 72 16.69 -25.52 4.80
N ASN A 73 17.57 -26.36 4.24
CA ASN A 73 17.37 -26.96 2.92
C ASN A 73 16.15 -27.90 2.88
N GLN A 74 16.02 -28.77 3.87
CA GLN A 74 14.85 -29.66 3.99
C GLN A 74 13.54 -28.86 4.08
N ARG A 75 13.55 -27.77 4.83
CA ARG A 75 12.37 -26.90 4.95
C ARG A 75 12.06 -26.16 3.65
N PHE A 76 13.06 -25.69 2.90
CA PHE A 76 12.82 -25.10 1.59
C PHE A 76 12.16 -26.08 0.61
N HIS A 77 12.60 -27.33 0.58
CA HIS A 77 11.95 -28.35 -0.27
C HIS A 77 10.49 -28.59 0.13
N SER A 78 10.21 -28.71 1.42
CA SER A 78 8.83 -28.85 1.91
C SER A 78 7.96 -27.64 1.57
N LEU A 79 8.51 -26.43 1.62
CA LEU A 79 7.77 -25.21 1.30
C LEU A 79 7.49 -25.08 -0.21
N LEU A 80 8.46 -25.39 -1.07
CA LEU A 80 8.25 -25.42 -2.53
C LEU A 80 7.19 -26.45 -2.94
N GLN A 81 7.18 -27.63 -2.30
CA GLN A 81 6.15 -28.64 -2.54
C GLN A 81 4.76 -28.20 -2.09
N ALA A 82 4.68 -27.37 -1.04
CA ALA A 82 3.43 -26.78 -0.54
C ALA A 82 2.96 -25.55 -1.35
N GLY A 83 3.64 -25.21 -2.44
CA GLY A 83 3.24 -24.13 -3.35
C GLY A 83 3.90 -22.78 -3.08
N GLN A 84 5.06 -22.78 -2.41
CA GLN A 84 5.93 -21.59 -2.35
C GLN A 84 6.68 -21.36 -3.66
#